data_AF-A0A2V6WMX6-F1
#
_entry.id   AF-A0A2V6WMX6-F1
#
_cell.length_a   1.000
_cell.length_b   1.000
_cell.length_c   1.000
_cell.angle_alpha   90.00
_cell.angle_beta   90.00
_cell.angle_gamma   90.00
#
_symmetry.space_group_name_H-M   'P 1'
#
loop_
_entity.id
_entity.type
_entity.pdbx_description
1 polymer ?
#
loop_
_entity_poly.entity_id
_entity_poly.type
_entity_poly.pdbx_seq_one_letter_code
_entity_poly.pdbx_strand_id
1 'polypeptide(L)' 'EAALSCTGLLVPEREARVVRIKNTLMLGEIEVSESLLPEIAKRGTLTVLGEPAELRFDAAGTLLPL' A
#
# COMPACT_ATOMS: atom_id res chain seq x y z
N GLU A 1 -5.05 -10.94 8.14
CA GLU A 1 -4.65 -12.35 7.95
C GLU A 1 -4.91 -12.97 6.58
N ALA A 2 -6.14 -13.02 6.03
CA ALA A 2 -6.38 -13.85 4.82
C ALA A 2 -5.72 -13.37 3.51
N ALA A 3 -5.53 -12.06 3.31
CA ALA A 3 -5.09 -11.55 2.00
C ALA A 3 -3.62 -11.88 1.67
N LEU A 4 -2.71 -11.75 2.64
CA LEU A 4 -1.27 -11.97 2.42
C LEU A 4 -0.93 -13.46 2.28
N SER A 5 -1.62 -14.34 3.00
CA SER A 5 -1.39 -15.79 2.91
C SER A 5 -1.78 -16.37 1.54
N CYS A 6 -2.75 -15.78 0.86
CA CYS A 6 -3.15 -16.18 -0.49
C CYS A 6 -2.15 -15.79 -1.59
N THR A 7 -1.18 -14.91 -1.33
CA THR A 7 -0.21 -14.49 -2.35
C THR A 7 1.04 -15.39 -2.43
N GLY A 8 1.11 -16.45 -1.61
CA GLY A 8 2.29 -17.33 -1.50
C GLY A 8 3.50 -16.66 -0.85
N LEU A 9 3.34 -15.44 -0.32
CA LEU A 9 4.38 -14.73 0.42
C LEU A 9 4.25 -15.10 1.90
N LEU A 10 5.21 -15.88 2.41
CA LEU A 10 5.35 -16.17 3.84
C LEU A 10 6.12 -15.05 4.53
N VAL A 11 5.55 -13.84 4.53
CA VAL A 11 6.09 -12.71 5.27
C VAL A 11 5.17 -12.36 6.44
N PRO A 12 5.70 -12.04 7.63
CA PRO A 12 4.90 -11.49 8.72
C PRO A 12 4.16 -10.22 8.28
N GLU A 13 2.93 -10.01 8.75
CA GLU A 13 2.10 -8.86 8.33
C GLU A 13 2.81 -7.51 8.54
N ARG A 14 3.59 -7.40 9.63
CA ARG A 14 4.36 -6.19 9.97
C ARG A 14 5.52 -5.91 9.00
N GLU A 15 5.97 -6.92 8.27
CA GLU A 15 7.07 -6.82 7.31
C GLU A 15 6.57 -6.73 5.87
N ALA A 16 5.25 -6.88 5.66
CA ALA A 16 4.66 -6.81 4.34
C ALA A 16 4.86 -5.42 3.72
N ARG A 17 5.23 -5.43 2.43
CA ARG A 17 5.39 -4.23 1.60
C ARG A 17 4.27 -4.23 0.58
N VAL A 18 3.31 -3.35 0.75
CA VAL A 18 2.08 -3.31 -0.05
C VAL A 18 2.05 -2.01 -0.85
N VAL A 19 1.54 -2.10 -2.08
CA VAL A 19 1.24 -0.96 -2.93
C VAL A 19 -0.21 -1.05 -3.35
N ARG A 20 -0.97 0.03 -3.18
CA ARG A 20 -2.37 0.13 -3.58
C ARG A 20 -2.50 1.07 -4.77
N ILE A 21 -3.04 0.55 -5.87
CA ILE A 21 -3.23 1.28 -7.12
C ILE A 21 -4.73 1.47 -7.33
N LYS A 22 -5.18 2.73 -7.45
CA LYS A 22 -6.59 3.05 -7.70
C LYS A 22 -7.08 2.52 -9.06
N ASN A 23 -6.29 2.74 -10.10
CA ASN A 23 -6.60 2.33 -11.46
C ASN A 23 -5.31 2.10 -12.26
N THR A 24 -5.17 0.94 -12.90
CA THR A 24 -4.01 0.61 -13.73
C THR A 24 -3.97 1.36 -15.06
N LEU A 25 -5.10 1.93 -15.50
CA LEU A 25 -5.15 2.84 -16.66
C LEU A 25 -4.57 4.23 -16.35
N MET A 26 -4.44 4.60 -15.06
CA MET A 26 -3.90 5.89 -14.63
C MET A 26 -3.00 5.70 -13.39
N LEU A 27 -1.73 5.40 -13.64
CA LEU A 27 -0.68 5.28 -12.62
C LEU A 27 -0.04 6.64 -12.30
N GLY A 28 -0.87 7.60 -11.87
CA GLY A 28 -0.38 8.92 -11.41
C GLY A 28 -0.15 8.96 -9.90
N GLU A 29 -1.00 8.27 -9.14
CA GLU A 29 -0.99 8.27 -7.67
C GLU A 29 -1.16 6.84 -7.16
N ILE A 30 -0.38 6.48 -6.16
CA ILE A 30 -0.39 5.17 -5.50
C ILE A 30 -0.21 5.38 -4.00
N GLU A 31 -0.84 4.52 -3.20
CA GLU A 31 -0.50 4.42 -1.77
C GLU A 31 0.49 3.28 -1.57
N VAL A 32 1.42 3.45 -0.64
CA VAL A 32 2.43 2.44 -0.32
C VAL A 32 2.55 2.25 1.18
N SER A 33 2.98 1.07 1.62
CA SER A 33 3.39 0.85 3.01
C SER A 33 4.53 1.78 3.41
N GLU A 34 4.53 2.25 4.66
CA GLU A 34 5.60 3.10 5.23
C GLU A 34 7.00 2.49 5.09
N SER A 35 7.09 1.16 5.07
CA SER A 35 8.32 0.40 4.88
C SER A 35 9.00 0.66 3.52
N LEU A 36 8.28 1.22 2.54
CA LEU A 36 8.81 1.61 1.22
C LEU A 36 9.41 3.03 1.19
N LEU A 37 9.19 3.86 2.22
CA LEU A 37 9.66 5.25 2.24
C LEU A 37 11.18 5.39 2.01
N PRO A 38 12.07 4.56 2.61
CA PRO A 38 13.51 4.67 2.39
C PRO A 38 13.93 4.44 0.93
N GLU A 39 13.12 3.71 0.16
CA GLU A 39 13.40 3.39 -1.24
C GLU A 39 12.79 4.42 -2.17
N ILE A 40 11.62 4.97 -1.81
CA ILE A 40 11.00 6.11 -2.50
C ILE A 40 11.91 7.33 -2.42
N ALA A 41 12.52 7.59 -1.25
CA ALA A 41 13.47 8.68 -1.07
C ALA A 41 14.68 8.61 -2.03
N LYS A 42 15.01 7.41 -2.52
CA LYS A 42 16.11 7.18 -3.48
C LYS A 42 15.66 7.28 -4.95
N ARG A 43 14.36 7.42 -5.21
CA ARG A 43 13.78 7.45 -6.56
C ARG A 43 13.34 8.88 -6.90
N GLY A 44 14.09 9.54 -7.78
CA GLY A 44 13.76 10.90 -8.24
C GLY A 44 12.49 11.02 -9.11
N THR A 45 11.87 9.90 -9.49
CA THR A 45 10.64 9.88 -10.29
C THR A 45 9.37 9.83 -9.45
N LEU A 46 9.48 9.79 -8.12
CA LEU A 46 8.34 9.71 -7.20
C LEU A 46 8.34 10.93 -6.29
N THR A 47 7.14 11.35 -5.88
CA THR A 47 6.94 12.46 -4.95
C THR A 47 5.97 12.02 -3.87
N VAL A 48 6.33 12.24 -2.60
CA VAL A 48 5.45 11.94 -1.47
C VAL A 48 4.39 13.03 -1.40
N LEU A 49 3.11 12.64 -1.53
CA LEU A 49 1.98 13.56 -1.58
C LEU A 49 1.29 13.76 -0.22
N GLY A 50 1.62 12.94 0.78
CA GLY A 50 1.00 12.99 2.11
C GLY A 50 1.72 12.12 3.14
N GLU A 51 1.20 12.11 4.36
CA GLU A 51 1.74 11.35 5.50
C GLU A 51 1.11 9.95 5.61
N PRO A 52 1.77 8.99 6.28
CA PRO A 52 1.19 7.68 6.55
C PRO A 52 -0.16 7.76 7.28
N ALA A 53 -1.11 6.92 6.87
CA ALA A 53 -2.42 6.83 7.48
C ALA A 53 -2.90 5.36 7.54
N GLU A 54 -3.72 5.06 8.54
CA GLU A 54 -4.35 3.75 8.69
C GLU A 54 -5.34 3.48 7.54
N LEU A 55 -5.32 2.26 7.02
CA LEU A 55 -6.32 1.80 6.07
C LEU A 55 -7.68 1.70 6.76
N ARG A 56 -8.69 2.32 6.16
CA ARG A 56 -10.05 2.34 6.71
C ARG A 56 -10.89 1.25 6.08
N PHE A 57 -11.56 0.48 6.92
CA PHE A 57 -12.51 -0.55 6.51
C PHE A 57 -13.90 -0.16 6.99
N ASP A 58 -14.92 -0.53 6.23
CA ASP A 58 -16.31 -0.44 6.68
C ASP A 58 -16.66 -1.55 7.70
N ALA A 59 -17.89 -1.53 8.20
CA ALA A 59 -18.36 -2.51 9.17
C ALA A 59 -18.38 -3.95 8.65
N ALA A 60 -18.39 -4.14 7.33
CA ALA A 60 -18.31 -5.45 6.68
C ALA A 60 -16.86 -5.93 6.47
N GLY A 61 -15.86 -5.13 6.88
CA GLY A 61 -14.45 -5.42 6.65
C GLY A 61 -14.00 -5.13 5.21
N THR A 62 -14.76 -4.33 4.46
CA THR A 62 -14.40 -3.92 3.10
C THR A 62 -13.53 -2.68 3.16
N LEU A 63 -12.42 -2.70 2.43
CA LEU A 63 -11.52 -1.55 2.32
C LEU A 63 -12.22 -0.38 1.62
N LEU A 64 -12.24 0.79 2.25
CA LEU A 64 -12.87 1.98 1.67
C LEU A 64 -12.15 2.42 0.39
N PRO A 65 -12.87 2.91 -0.64
CA PRO A 65 -12.27 3.39 -1.89
C PRO A 65 -11.24 4.51 -1.69
N LEU A 66 -10.30 4.60 -2.64
CA LEU A 66 -9.38 5.74 -2.80
C LEU A 66 -10.07 6.94 -3.45
#